data_AF-A0A970JDK1-F1
#
_entry.id   AF-A0A970JDK1-F1
#
_cell.length_a   1.000
_cell.length_b   1.000
_cell.length_c   1.000
_cell.angle_alpha   90.00
_cell.angle_beta   90.00
_cell.angle_gamma   90.00
#
_symmetry.space_group_name_H-M   'P 1'
#
loop_
_entity.id
_entity.type
_entity.pdbx_description
1 polymer ?
#
loop_
_entity_poly.entity_id
_entity_poly.type
_entity_poly.pdbx_seq_one_letter_code
_entity_poly.pdbx_strand_id
1 'polypeptide(L)'
;NQEFITFVQNVAAIVLKNNPGDIDALYAMPYDQSKTIRDALNELIAKIGENMNVRRFERFEGVVCDYVHGGGRIGVIVEFSLSDKEKANDAKFKEFAKDIAMQVAAANPQYTKKDSVPADVLAKEKEILRAQALNEGKPEAIVDKMVEGRISKFYKEVCLVEQEYIKDPDMSVAKYMQSVAKELGCDIDIIRFARFEKGEGIEKKEDNFADEVTKMIK
;
A
#
# COMPACT_ATOMS: atom_id res chain seq x y z
N ASN A 1 -9.79 -20.34 -7.14
CA ASN A 1 -10.88 -21.09 -6.48
C ASN A 1 -12.04 -20.13 -6.24
N GLN A 2 -13.24 -20.40 -6.78
CA GLN A 2 -14.39 -19.49 -6.71
C GLN A 2 -14.97 -19.32 -5.29
N GLU A 3 -14.90 -20.37 -4.47
CA GLU A 3 -15.41 -20.35 -3.10
C GLU A 3 -14.58 -19.44 -2.21
N PHE A 4 -13.25 -19.50 -2.37
CA PHE A 4 -12.33 -18.56 -1.73
C PHE A 4 -12.62 -17.11 -2.13
N ILE A 5 -12.79 -16.84 -3.43
CA ILE A 5 -13.11 -15.49 -3.92
C ILE A 5 -14.41 -14.98 -3.29
N THR A 6 -15.44 -15.82 -3.23
CA THR A 6 -16.74 -15.49 -2.64
C THR A 6 -16.63 -15.20 -1.15
N PHE A 7 -15.89 -16.02 -0.40
CA PHE A 7 -15.61 -15.79 1.02
C PHE A 7 -14.93 -14.43 1.24
N VAL A 8 -13.86 -14.12 0.48
CA VAL A 8 -13.13 -12.86 0.59
C VAL A 8 -14.03 -11.65 0.27
N GLN A 9 -14.86 -11.74 -0.77
CA GLN A 9 -15.81 -10.67 -1.12
C GLN A 9 -16.83 -10.40 0.00
N ASN A 10 -17.36 -11.46 0.61
CA ASN A 10 -18.30 -11.34 1.73
C ASN A 10 -17.62 -10.73 2.96
N VAL A 11 -16.41 -11.19 3.32
CA VAL A 11 -15.64 -10.62 4.42
C VAL A 11 -15.35 -9.14 4.18
N ALA A 12 -14.96 -8.75 2.97
CA ALA A 12 -14.74 -7.35 2.61
C ALA A 12 -16.03 -6.50 2.77
N ALA A 13 -17.19 -7.02 2.34
CA ALA A 13 -18.47 -6.35 2.54
C ALA A 13 -18.84 -6.19 4.03
N ILE A 14 -18.52 -7.19 4.86
CA ILE A 14 -18.73 -7.13 6.31
C ILE A 14 -17.82 -6.08 6.95
N VAL A 15 -16.55 -5.99 6.55
CA VAL A 15 -15.63 -4.93 6.98
C VAL A 15 -16.20 -3.55 6.61
N LEU A 16 -16.62 -3.36 5.35
CA LEU A 16 -17.18 -2.10 4.88
C LEU A 16 -18.40 -1.65 5.71
N LYS A 17 -19.29 -2.59 6.05
CA LYS A 17 -20.52 -2.31 6.78
C LYS A 17 -20.30 -2.05 8.28
N ASN A 18 -19.42 -2.82 8.92
CA ASN A 18 -19.37 -2.87 10.38
C ASN A 18 -18.14 -2.19 11.01
N ASN A 19 -17.14 -1.83 10.21
CA ASN A 19 -15.92 -1.15 10.68
C ASN A 19 -15.28 -1.82 11.92
N PRO A 20 -14.91 -3.12 11.85
CA PRO A 20 -14.23 -3.80 12.95
C PRO A 20 -12.92 -3.09 13.31
N GLY A 21 -12.59 -3.04 14.60
CA GLY A 21 -11.37 -2.39 15.08
C GLY A 21 -10.09 -3.19 14.79
N ASP A 22 -10.21 -4.52 14.72
CA ASP A 22 -9.09 -5.43 14.48
C ASP A 22 -9.56 -6.79 13.92
N ILE A 23 -8.60 -7.70 13.71
CA ILE A 23 -8.83 -9.03 13.13
C ILE A 23 -9.64 -9.93 14.07
N ASP A 24 -9.46 -9.82 15.38
CA ASP A 24 -10.20 -10.65 16.34
C ASP A 24 -11.66 -10.22 16.41
N ALA A 25 -11.91 -8.91 16.42
CA ALA A 25 -13.23 -8.33 16.28
C ALA A 25 -13.89 -8.75 14.97
N LEU A 26 -13.15 -8.72 13.85
CA LEU A 26 -13.64 -9.19 12.56
C LEU A 26 -14.00 -10.68 12.60
N TYR A 27 -13.14 -11.53 13.17
CA TYR A 27 -13.39 -12.97 13.24
C TYR A 27 -14.63 -13.33 14.05
N ALA A 28 -14.94 -12.56 15.09
CA ALA A 28 -16.11 -12.74 15.92
C ALA A 28 -17.42 -12.26 15.26
N MET A 29 -17.35 -11.51 14.15
CA MET A 29 -18.55 -11.03 13.45
C MET A 29 -19.32 -12.17 12.77
N PRO A 30 -20.66 -12.04 12.65
CA PRO A 30 -21.47 -12.98 11.87
C PRO A 30 -21.06 -12.98 10.39
N TYR A 31 -20.80 -14.15 9.83
CA TYR A 31 -20.67 -14.33 8.37
C TYR A 31 -22.05 -14.50 7.72
N ASP A 32 -22.92 -15.24 8.41
CA ASP A 32 -24.35 -15.38 8.11
C ASP A 32 -25.14 -15.55 9.42
N GLN A 33 -26.40 -16.01 9.33
CA GLN A 33 -27.27 -16.18 10.50
C GLN A 33 -26.84 -17.30 11.46
N SER A 34 -26.00 -18.22 10.99
CA SER A 34 -25.67 -19.46 11.68
C SER A 34 -24.24 -19.48 12.25
N LYS A 35 -23.32 -18.69 11.67
CA LYS A 35 -21.89 -18.82 11.98
C LYS A 35 -21.10 -17.53 11.88
N THR A 36 -19.96 -17.49 12.56
CA THR A 36 -19.01 -16.38 12.52
C THR A 36 -18.11 -16.45 11.28
N ILE A 37 -17.36 -15.38 11.01
CA ILE A 37 -16.32 -15.39 9.97
C ILE A 37 -15.27 -16.46 10.25
N ARG A 38 -14.89 -16.66 11.52
CA ARG A 38 -13.92 -17.70 11.90
C ARG A 38 -14.45 -19.10 11.59
N ASP A 39 -15.71 -19.37 11.86
CA ASP A 39 -16.34 -20.67 11.56
C ASP A 39 -16.40 -20.90 10.04
N ALA A 40 -16.85 -19.91 9.27
CA ALA A 40 -16.92 -19.99 7.82
C ALA A 40 -15.52 -20.20 7.18
N LEU A 41 -14.48 -19.56 7.74
CA LEU A 41 -13.10 -19.78 7.32
C LEU A 41 -12.64 -21.21 7.60
N ASN A 42 -12.92 -21.75 8.79
CA ASN A 42 -12.53 -23.11 9.16
C ASN A 42 -13.21 -24.16 8.27
N GLU A 43 -14.49 -23.97 7.94
CA GLU A 43 -15.19 -24.83 6.99
C GLU A 43 -14.56 -24.77 5.59
N LEU A 44 -14.20 -23.56 5.13
CA LEU A 44 -13.53 -23.37 3.84
C LEU A 44 -12.16 -24.06 3.80
N ILE A 45 -11.38 -23.95 4.88
CA ILE A 45 -10.10 -24.65 5.04
C ILE A 45 -10.31 -26.17 4.98
N ALA A 46 -11.29 -26.70 5.73
CA ALA A 46 -11.58 -28.13 5.73
C ALA A 46 -11.99 -28.65 4.35
N LYS A 47 -12.70 -27.82 3.57
CA LYS A 47 -13.18 -28.16 2.23
C LYS A 47 -12.09 -28.08 1.16
N ILE A 48 -11.25 -27.05 1.21
CA ILE A 48 -10.20 -26.82 0.20
C ILE A 48 -8.92 -27.62 0.53
N GLY A 49 -8.65 -27.86 1.82
CA GLY A 49 -7.43 -28.53 2.28
C GLY A 49 -6.19 -27.62 2.31
N GLU A 50 -6.37 -26.31 2.19
CA GLU A 50 -5.28 -25.32 2.28
C GLU A 50 -5.42 -24.49 3.55
N ASN A 51 -4.29 -24.16 4.19
CA ASN A 51 -4.29 -23.23 5.32
C ASN A 51 -4.64 -21.80 4.84
N MET A 52 -5.55 -21.13 5.54
CA MET A 52 -6.03 -19.80 5.17
C MET A 52 -6.20 -18.91 6.41
N ASN A 53 -5.94 -17.62 6.25
CA ASN A 53 -6.23 -16.62 7.27
C ASN A 53 -6.60 -15.28 6.66
N VAL A 54 -7.46 -14.52 7.34
CA VAL A 54 -7.56 -13.08 7.15
C VAL A 54 -6.42 -12.45 7.94
N ARG A 55 -5.43 -11.91 7.23
CA ARG A 55 -4.18 -11.44 7.85
C ARG A 55 -4.26 -9.97 8.31
N ARG A 56 -4.86 -9.13 7.50
CA ARG A 56 -4.98 -7.68 7.70
C ARG A 56 -6.10 -7.14 6.83
N PHE A 57 -6.71 -6.05 7.25
CA PHE A 57 -7.65 -5.26 6.45
C PHE A 57 -7.41 -3.78 6.73
N GLU A 58 -7.84 -2.95 5.80
CA GLU A 58 -7.94 -1.51 5.98
C GLU A 58 -9.32 -1.09 5.50
N ARG A 59 -9.83 0.00 6.06
CA ARG A 59 -11.11 0.57 5.68
C ARG A 59 -10.97 2.06 5.41
N PHE A 60 -11.53 2.48 4.28
CA PHE A 60 -11.53 3.85 3.82
C PHE A 60 -12.96 4.31 3.58
N GLU A 61 -13.19 5.61 3.77
CA GLU A 61 -14.46 6.29 3.52
C GLU A 61 -14.19 7.59 2.77
N GLY A 62 -15.23 8.19 2.18
CA GLY A 62 -15.10 9.44 1.44
C GLY A 62 -14.75 9.23 -0.03
N VAL A 63 -13.93 10.13 -0.58
CA VAL A 63 -13.53 10.07 -1.99
C VAL A 63 -12.33 9.14 -2.11
N VAL A 64 -12.58 7.94 -2.61
CA VAL A 64 -11.60 6.87 -2.69
C VAL A 64 -11.49 6.33 -4.11
N CYS A 65 -10.31 5.83 -4.47
CA CYS A 65 -10.10 5.06 -5.69
C CYS A 65 -9.31 3.81 -5.35
N ASP A 66 -9.82 2.65 -5.77
CA ASP A 66 -9.13 1.37 -5.68
C ASP A 66 -8.45 0.98 -6.99
N TYR A 67 -7.39 0.18 -6.87
CA TYR A 67 -6.71 -0.42 -8.01
C TYR A 67 -6.18 -1.82 -7.65
N VAL A 68 -6.46 -2.79 -8.51
CA VAL A 68 -5.98 -4.18 -8.37
C VAL A 68 -5.05 -4.50 -9.52
N HIS A 69 -3.86 -5.01 -9.21
CA HIS A 69 -2.83 -5.35 -10.19
C HIS A 69 -2.46 -6.84 -10.13
N GLY A 70 -2.04 -7.39 -11.27
CA GLY A 70 -1.48 -8.74 -11.36
C GLY A 70 -2.45 -9.84 -10.90
N GLY A 71 -3.73 -9.73 -11.25
CA GLY A 71 -4.75 -10.74 -10.91
C GLY A 71 -5.03 -10.88 -9.41
N GLY A 72 -4.89 -9.80 -8.64
CA GLY A 72 -5.08 -9.81 -7.19
C GLY A 72 -3.78 -9.96 -6.38
N ARG A 73 -2.62 -9.88 -7.02
CA ARG A 73 -1.33 -9.87 -6.32
C ARG A 73 -1.15 -8.60 -5.49
N ILE A 74 -1.55 -7.44 -6.04
CA ILE A 74 -1.46 -6.15 -5.36
C ILE A 74 -2.84 -5.50 -5.34
N GLY A 75 -3.26 -5.02 -4.17
CA GLY A 75 -4.45 -4.19 -4.00
C GLY A 75 -4.07 -2.83 -3.41
N VAL A 76 -4.62 -1.76 -3.96
CA VAL A 76 -4.40 -0.38 -3.53
C VAL A 76 -5.74 0.30 -3.30
N ILE A 77 -5.80 1.13 -2.27
CA ILE A 77 -6.86 2.14 -2.08
C ILE A 77 -6.17 3.47 -1.76
N VAL A 78 -6.60 4.55 -2.42
CA VAL A 78 -6.14 5.91 -2.16
C VAL A 78 -7.34 6.77 -1.78
N GLU A 79 -7.20 7.55 -0.70
CA GLU A 79 -8.19 8.51 -0.22
C GLU A 79 -7.76 9.93 -0.55
N PHE A 80 -8.70 10.71 -1.08
CA PHE A 80 -8.49 12.08 -1.52
C PHE A 80 -9.40 13.04 -0.76
N SER A 81 -8.93 14.28 -0.59
CA SER A 81 -9.80 15.41 -0.26
C SER A 81 -9.92 16.35 -1.44
N LEU A 82 -11.12 16.91 -1.59
CA LEU A 82 -11.44 17.89 -2.61
C LEU A 82 -12.14 19.05 -1.94
N SER A 83 -11.75 20.28 -2.29
CA SER A 83 -12.48 21.48 -1.84
C SER A 83 -13.93 21.52 -2.37
N ASP A 84 -14.18 20.93 -3.54
CA ASP A 84 -15.50 20.66 -4.11
C ASP A 84 -15.69 19.15 -4.32
N LYS A 85 -16.51 18.52 -3.47
CA LYS A 85 -16.75 17.07 -3.51
C LYS A 85 -17.46 16.60 -4.78
N GLU A 86 -18.21 17.47 -5.46
CA GLU A 86 -18.90 17.09 -6.71
C GLU A 86 -17.90 16.76 -7.82
N LYS A 87 -16.68 17.33 -7.76
CA LYS A 87 -15.59 17.02 -8.70
C LYS A 87 -15.10 15.58 -8.60
N ALA A 88 -15.42 14.85 -7.54
CA ALA A 88 -15.14 13.42 -7.46
C ALA A 88 -15.80 12.62 -8.60
N ASN A 89 -16.90 13.13 -9.16
CA ASN A 89 -17.60 12.50 -10.27
C ASN A 89 -17.05 12.87 -11.66
N ASP A 90 -16.19 13.90 -11.73
CA ASP A 90 -15.59 14.38 -12.97
C ASP A 90 -14.69 13.31 -13.59
N ALA A 91 -14.74 13.17 -14.92
CA ALA A 91 -13.95 12.19 -15.65
C ALA A 91 -12.44 12.41 -15.46
N LYS A 92 -12.01 13.67 -15.41
CA LYS A 92 -10.61 14.05 -15.22
C LYS A 92 -10.11 13.68 -13.82
N PHE A 93 -10.94 13.89 -12.79
CA PHE A 93 -10.60 13.47 -11.44
C PHE A 93 -10.51 11.94 -11.34
N LYS A 94 -11.45 11.21 -11.95
CA LYS A 94 -11.44 9.74 -11.96
C LYS A 94 -10.20 9.16 -12.64
N GLU A 95 -9.76 9.77 -13.75
CA GLU A 95 -8.50 9.43 -14.42
C GLU A 95 -7.30 9.69 -13.49
N PHE A 96 -7.21 10.89 -12.92
CA PHE A 96 -6.17 11.24 -11.96
C PHE A 96 -6.11 10.27 -10.78
N ALA A 97 -7.24 9.99 -10.14
CA ALA A 97 -7.31 9.13 -8.95
C ALA A 97 -6.85 7.70 -9.27
N LYS A 98 -7.23 7.17 -10.44
CA LYS A 98 -6.77 5.87 -10.93
C LYS A 98 -5.27 5.87 -11.20
N ASP A 99 -4.75 6.95 -11.77
CA ASP A 99 -3.33 7.09 -12.07
C ASP A 99 -2.48 7.17 -10.81
N ILE A 100 -2.97 7.84 -9.77
CA ILE A 100 -2.35 7.84 -8.44
C ILE A 100 -2.41 6.43 -7.81
N ALA A 101 -3.53 5.70 -7.92
CA ALA A 101 -3.59 4.34 -7.40
C ALA A 101 -2.62 3.39 -8.13
N MET A 102 -2.43 3.58 -9.45
CA MET A 102 -1.41 2.87 -10.23
C MET A 102 0.02 3.25 -9.82
N GLN A 103 0.29 4.54 -9.58
CA GLN A 103 1.56 5.03 -9.05
C GLN A 103 1.89 4.34 -7.73
N VAL A 104 0.94 4.31 -6.78
CA VAL A 104 1.14 3.65 -5.49
C VAL A 104 1.43 2.16 -5.68
N ALA A 105 0.67 1.46 -6.53
CA ALA A 105 0.87 0.05 -6.80
C ALA A 105 2.29 -0.26 -7.32
N ALA A 106 2.80 0.57 -8.23
CA ALA A 106 4.09 0.38 -8.90
C ALA A 106 5.28 0.84 -8.04
N ALA A 107 5.20 2.03 -7.44
CA ALA A 107 6.32 2.68 -6.77
C ALA A 107 6.43 2.35 -5.27
N ASN A 108 5.40 1.73 -4.68
CA ASN A 108 5.37 1.33 -3.27
C ASN A 108 5.86 2.44 -2.29
N PRO A 109 5.32 3.67 -2.38
CA PRO A 109 5.65 4.72 -1.41
C PRO A 109 5.27 4.26 0.01
N GLN A 110 6.00 4.76 1.00
CA GLN A 110 5.71 4.49 2.42
C GLN A 110 4.91 5.64 3.06
N TYR A 111 5.02 6.85 2.51
CA TYR A 111 4.41 8.06 3.05
C TYR A 111 3.73 8.84 1.94
N THR A 112 2.74 9.65 2.29
CA THR A 112 2.09 10.56 1.33
C THR A 112 3.00 11.72 0.95
N LYS A 113 3.60 12.38 1.94
CA LYS A 113 4.43 13.59 1.80
C LYS A 113 5.56 13.60 2.83
N LYS A 114 6.53 14.50 2.64
CA LYS A 114 7.70 14.64 3.52
C LYS A 114 7.33 14.84 4.99
N ASP A 115 6.30 15.64 5.25
CA ASP A 115 5.84 15.92 6.62
C ASP A 115 5.22 14.71 7.32
N SER A 116 4.86 13.67 6.56
CA SER A 116 4.35 12.41 7.10
C SER A 116 5.47 11.44 7.49
N VAL A 117 6.75 11.78 7.21
CA VAL A 117 7.89 10.94 7.57
C VAL A 117 8.22 11.15 9.06
N PRO A 118 8.22 10.10 9.90
CA PRO A 118 8.57 10.21 11.31
C PRO A 118 9.98 10.76 11.52
N ALA A 119 10.13 11.62 12.53
CA ALA A 119 11.40 12.29 12.81
C ALA A 119 12.53 11.31 13.17
N ASP A 120 12.20 10.20 13.83
CA ASP A 120 13.11 9.12 14.19
C ASP A 120 13.58 8.34 12.95
N VAL A 121 12.69 8.05 12.00
CA VAL A 121 13.04 7.46 10.70
C VAL A 121 14.01 8.39 9.96
N LEU A 122 13.70 9.68 9.88
CA LEU A 122 14.55 10.66 9.21
C LEU A 122 15.91 10.82 9.90
N ALA A 123 15.95 10.85 11.23
CA ALA A 123 17.20 10.96 11.99
C ALA A 123 18.09 9.74 11.76
N LYS A 124 17.51 8.54 11.82
CA LYS A 124 18.22 7.29 11.56
C LYS A 124 18.75 7.23 10.13
N GLU A 125 17.96 7.64 9.15
CA GLU A 125 18.39 7.68 7.75
C GLU A 125 19.56 8.66 7.56
N LYS A 126 19.50 9.86 8.17
CA LYS A 126 20.61 10.83 8.14
C LYS A 126 21.89 10.24 8.72
N GLU A 127 21.81 9.52 9.83
CA GLU A 127 22.96 8.86 10.46
C GLU A 127 23.58 7.82 9.52
N ILE A 128 22.74 6.96 8.91
CA ILE A 128 23.17 5.95 7.94
C ILE A 128 23.87 6.61 6.75
N LEU A 129 23.27 7.65 6.17
CA LEU A 129 23.83 8.35 5.01
C LEU A 129 25.13 9.10 5.33
N ARG A 130 25.25 9.66 6.55
CA ARG A 130 26.48 10.30 7.02
C ARG A 130 27.60 9.26 7.16
N ALA A 131 27.31 8.12 7.80
CA ALA A 131 28.27 7.05 7.97
C ALA A 131 28.73 6.49 6.60
N GLN A 132 27.82 6.33 5.65
CA GLN A 132 28.16 5.94 4.28
C GLN A 132 29.10 6.95 3.61
N ALA A 133 28.79 8.26 3.67
CA ALA A 133 29.63 9.28 3.06
C ALA A 133 31.04 9.35 3.67
N LEU A 134 31.17 9.18 4.99
CA LEU A 134 32.47 9.11 5.67
C LEU A 134 33.25 7.86 5.26
N ASN A 135 32.59 6.70 5.18
CA ASN A 135 33.21 5.44 4.73
C ASN A 135 33.65 5.48 3.25
N GLU A 136 33.00 6.30 2.43
CA GLU A 136 33.42 6.62 1.05
C GLU A 136 34.66 7.55 0.99
N GLY A 137 35.23 7.95 2.13
CA GLY A 137 36.43 8.78 2.21
C GLY A 137 36.19 10.26 1.91
N LYS A 138 34.95 10.73 2.03
CA LYS A 138 34.59 12.14 1.75
C LYS A 138 35.01 13.04 2.91
N PRO A 139 35.61 14.22 2.66
CA PRO A 139 35.91 15.20 3.69
C PRO A 139 34.66 15.64 4.45
N GLU A 140 34.75 15.79 5.76
CA GLU A 140 33.61 16.16 6.62
C GLU A 140 32.90 17.45 6.15
N ALA A 141 33.67 18.42 5.62
CA ALA A 141 33.15 19.67 5.07
C ALA A 141 32.17 19.50 3.89
N ILE A 142 32.18 18.36 3.18
CA ILE A 142 31.24 18.08 2.09
C ILE A 142 30.19 17.02 2.45
N VAL A 143 30.37 16.32 3.58
CA VAL A 143 29.47 15.25 4.03
C VAL A 143 28.06 15.78 4.27
N ASP A 144 27.91 16.93 4.95
CA ASP A 144 26.59 17.50 5.24
C ASP A 144 25.79 17.78 3.97
N LYS A 145 26.43 18.43 2.99
CA LYS A 145 25.81 18.73 1.68
C LYS A 145 25.46 17.46 0.90
N MET A 146 26.28 16.41 1.02
CA MET A 146 25.98 15.11 0.40
C MET A 146 24.78 14.44 1.06
N VAL A 147 24.71 14.47 2.40
CA VAL A 147 23.59 13.91 3.16
C VAL A 147 22.29 14.63 2.80
N GLU A 148 22.29 15.95 2.69
CA GLU A 148 21.10 16.71 2.25
C GLU A 148 20.60 16.26 0.87
N GLY A 149 21.50 16.10 -0.10
CA GLY A 149 21.14 15.60 -1.43
C GLY A 149 20.59 14.17 -1.40
N ARG A 150 21.21 13.28 -0.61
CA ARG A 150 20.73 11.89 -0.43
C ARG A 150 19.39 11.83 0.28
N ILE A 151 19.13 12.70 1.26
CA ILE A 151 17.83 12.84 1.92
C ILE A 151 16.77 13.34 0.93
N SER A 152 17.11 14.27 0.04
CA SER A 152 16.19 14.67 -1.02
C SER A 152 15.83 13.49 -1.93
N LYS A 153 16.77 12.58 -2.22
CA LYS A 153 16.51 11.35 -2.98
C LYS A 153 15.65 10.37 -2.18
N PHE A 154 15.94 10.18 -0.89
CA PHE A 154 15.13 9.36 0.01
C PHE A 154 13.66 9.78 -0.03
N TYR A 155 13.36 11.08 0.07
CA TYR A 155 11.99 11.56 -0.05
C TYR A 155 11.34 11.22 -1.39
N LYS A 156 12.07 11.32 -2.51
CA LYS A 156 11.57 10.91 -3.83
C LYS A 156 11.30 9.41 -3.94
N GLU A 157 11.94 8.59 -3.12
CA GLU A 157 11.70 7.13 -3.10
C GLU A 157 10.50 6.79 -2.21
N VAL A 158 10.41 7.38 -1.02
CA VAL A 158 9.43 6.96 0.00
C VAL A 158 8.16 7.82 0.09
N CYS A 159 8.15 9.04 -0.45
CA CYS A 159 6.98 9.94 -0.39
C CYS A 159 6.27 10.03 -1.73
N LEU A 160 5.00 9.64 -1.78
CA LEU A 160 4.18 9.60 -2.99
C LEU A 160 4.20 10.91 -3.77
N VAL A 161 3.94 12.07 -3.13
CA VAL A 161 3.86 13.36 -3.85
C VAL A 161 5.20 13.83 -4.40
N GLU A 162 6.32 13.32 -3.87
CA GLU A 162 7.68 13.66 -4.27
C GLU A 162 8.20 12.77 -5.41
N GLN A 163 7.57 11.62 -5.62
CA GLN A 163 7.93 10.69 -6.68
C GLN A 163 7.76 11.30 -8.06
N GLU A 164 8.63 10.87 -8.98
CA GLU A 164 8.41 11.05 -10.41
C GLU A 164 7.14 10.30 -10.82
N TYR A 165 6.33 10.94 -11.66
CA TYR A 165 5.07 10.38 -12.09
C TYR A 165 5.32 9.31 -13.15
N ILE A 166 4.86 8.08 -12.92
CA ILE A 166 5.21 6.91 -13.76
C ILE A 166 4.80 7.05 -15.24
N LYS A 167 3.80 7.88 -15.56
CA LYS A 167 3.38 8.11 -16.95
C LYS A 167 4.06 9.31 -17.60
N ASP A 168 4.63 10.21 -16.80
CA ASP A 168 5.38 11.37 -17.27
C ASP A 168 6.49 11.71 -16.26
N PRO A 169 7.69 11.10 -16.41
CA PRO A 169 8.80 11.27 -15.48
C PRO A 169 9.34 12.71 -15.42
N ASP A 170 8.98 13.59 -16.36
CA ASP A 170 9.40 15.00 -16.34
C ASP A 170 8.67 15.81 -15.24
N MET A 171 7.63 15.24 -14.64
CA MET A 171 6.91 15.84 -13.52
C MET A 171 6.79 14.91 -12.31
N SER A 172 6.66 15.51 -11.13
CA SER A 172 6.33 14.76 -9.92
C SER A 172 4.83 14.55 -9.79
N VAL A 173 4.44 13.61 -8.95
CA VAL A 173 3.04 13.40 -8.56
C VAL A 173 2.40 14.69 -8.02
N ALA A 174 3.13 15.49 -7.23
CA ALA A 174 2.64 16.79 -6.76
C ALA A 174 2.32 17.75 -7.92
N LYS A 175 3.19 17.82 -8.93
CA LYS A 175 2.96 18.68 -10.10
C LYS A 175 1.77 18.20 -10.93
N TYR A 176 1.61 16.89 -11.09
CA TYR A 176 0.45 16.31 -11.76
C TYR A 176 -0.85 16.61 -11.00
N MET A 177 -0.86 16.44 -9.67
CA MET A 177 -2.01 16.80 -8.84
C MET A 177 -2.37 18.29 -8.95
N GLN A 178 -1.38 19.17 -8.92
CA GLN A 178 -1.60 20.62 -9.08
C GLN A 178 -2.16 20.99 -10.46
N SER A 179 -1.71 20.33 -11.53
CA SER A 179 -2.22 20.59 -12.87
C SER A 179 -3.70 20.18 -13.01
N VAL A 180 -4.07 19.02 -12.46
CA VAL A 180 -5.45 18.54 -12.42
C VAL A 180 -6.33 19.42 -11.52
N ALA A 181 -5.85 19.81 -10.35
CA ALA A 181 -6.55 20.72 -9.44
C ALA A 181 -6.89 22.06 -10.12
N LYS A 182 -5.91 22.62 -10.84
CA LYS A 182 -6.10 23.86 -11.61
C LYS A 182 -7.13 23.71 -12.73
N GLU A 183 -7.08 22.60 -13.46
CA GLU A 183 -8.01 22.32 -14.56
C GLU A 183 -9.45 22.14 -14.05
N LEU A 184 -9.62 21.51 -12.89
CA LEU A 184 -10.92 21.32 -12.26
C LEU A 184 -11.43 22.54 -11.50
N GLY A 185 -10.56 23.52 -11.22
CA GLY A 185 -10.87 24.67 -10.37
C GLY A 185 -11.16 24.25 -8.92
N CYS A 186 -10.49 23.21 -8.43
CA CYS A 186 -10.73 22.60 -7.14
C CYS A 186 -9.41 22.15 -6.52
N ASP A 187 -9.15 22.52 -5.27
CA ASP A 187 -8.02 21.98 -4.52
C ASP A 187 -8.20 20.47 -4.31
N ILE A 188 -7.11 19.72 -4.49
CA ILE A 188 -7.03 18.26 -4.34
C ILE A 188 -5.87 17.97 -3.40
N ASP A 189 -6.07 17.07 -2.43
CA ASP A 189 -4.99 16.51 -1.62
C ASP A 189 -5.11 14.99 -1.54
N ILE A 190 -3.97 14.30 -1.37
CA ILE A 190 -3.90 12.86 -1.13
C ILE A 190 -3.76 12.65 0.38
N ILE A 191 -4.82 12.16 1.02
CA ILE A 191 -4.89 12.07 2.48
C ILE A 191 -4.08 10.88 2.99
N ARG A 192 -4.35 9.70 2.43
CA ARG A 192 -3.68 8.44 2.78
C ARG A 192 -3.90 7.41 1.69
N PHE A 193 -3.13 6.33 1.76
CA PHE A 193 -3.32 5.16 0.91
C PHE A 193 -3.01 3.89 1.70
N ALA A 194 -3.54 2.76 1.24
CA ALA A 194 -3.06 1.43 1.60
C ALA A 194 -2.63 0.72 0.32
N ARG A 195 -1.51 -0.01 0.42
CA ARG A 195 -1.04 -0.94 -0.61
C ARG A 195 -0.76 -2.26 0.05
N PHE A 196 -1.46 -3.31 -0.35
CA PHE A 196 -1.18 -4.67 0.08
C PHE A 196 -0.65 -5.48 -1.08
N GLU A 197 0.45 -6.20 -0.83
CA GLU A 197 0.99 -7.20 -1.74
C GLU A 197 0.90 -8.59 -1.13
N LYS A 198 0.49 -9.58 -1.93
CA LYS A 198 0.42 -10.99 -1.53
C LYS A 198 1.78 -11.47 -1.05
N GLY A 199 1.83 -11.96 0.19
CA GLY A 199 3.05 -12.51 0.80
C GLY A 199 4.01 -11.48 1.39
N GLU A 200 3.69 -10.18 1.34
CA GLU A 200 4.54 -9.13 1.92
C GLU A 200 4.82 -9.40 3.41
N GLY A 201 6.09 -9.42 3.82
CA GLY A 201 6.47 -9.68 5.21
C GLY A 201 6.20 -11.11 5.70
N ILE A 202 6.04 -12.08 4.79
CA ILE A 202 6.09 -13.51 5.11
C ILE A 202 7.44 -14.04 4.59
N GLU A 203 8.23 -14.65 5.47
CA GLU A 203 9.43 -15.37 5.03
C GLU A 203 9.01 -16.53 4.11
N LYS A 204 9.54 -16.53 2.89
CA LYS A 204 9.37 -17.66 1.99
C LYS A 204 10.19 -18.83 2.55
N LYS A 205 9.52 -19.95 2.83
CA LYS A 205 10.21 -21.22 2.98
C LYS A 205 10.81 -21.58 1.61
N GLU A 206 12.12 -21.73 1.55
CA GLU A 206 12.77 -22.36 0.40
C GLU A 206 12.61 -23.88 0.54
N ASP A 207 11.54 -24.41 -0.07
CA ASP A 207 11.37 -25.85 -0.15
C ASP A 207 12.23 -26.35 -1.34
N ASN A 208 13.41 -26.88 -1.04
CA ASN A 208 14.23 -27.55 -2.04
C ASN A 208 13.62 -28.93 -2.35
N PHE A 209 12.79 -28.96 -3.40
CA PHE A 209 12.09 -30.16 -3.87
C PHE A 209 13.04 -31.36 -4.07
N ALA A 210 14.30 -31.13 -4.45
CA ALA A 210 15.30 -32.19 -4.60
C ALA A 210 15.69 -32.84 -3.25
N ASP A 211 15.78 -32.04 -2.18
CA ASP A 211 16.08 -32.52 -0.84
C ASP A 211 14.89 -33.24 -0.21
N GLU A 212 13.66 -32.80 -0.49
CA GLU A 212 12.45 -33.51 -0.06
C GLU A 212 12.31 -34.87 -0.72
N VAL A 213 12.52 -34.96 -2.05
CA VAL A 213 12.50 -36.23 -2.78
C VAL A 213 13.59 -37.17 -2.25
N THR A 214 14.79 -36.65 -1.97
CA THR A 214 15.89 -37.45 -1.42
C THR A 214 15.57 -37.99 -0.01
N LYS A 215 14.82 -37.24 0.81
CA LYS A 215 14.40 -37.67 2.15
C LYS A 215 13.28 -38.70 2.13
N MET A 216 12.44 -38.74 1.09
CA MET A 216 11.34 -39.72 0.96
C MET A 216 11.79 -41.08 0.40
N ILE A 217 12.98 -41.15 -0.22
CA ILE A 217 13.54 -42.39 -0.80
C ILE A 217 14.45 -43.14 0.20
N LYS A 218 14.80 -42.52 1.34
CA LYS A 218 15.52 -43.15 2.45
C LYS A 218 14.57 -43.73 3.48
#